data_AF-A0A960R8S8-F1
#
_entry.id   AF-A0A960R8S8-F1
#
_cell.length_a   1.000
_cell.length_b   1.000
_cell.length_c   1.000
_cell.angle_alpha   90.00
_cell.angle_beta   90.00
_cell.angle_gamma   90.00
#
_symmetry.space_group_name_H-M   'P 1'
#
loop_
_entity.id
_entity.type
_entity.pdbx_description
1 polymer ?
#
loop_
_entity_poly.entity_id
_entity_poly.type
_entity_poly.pdbx_seq_one_letter_code
_entity_poly.pdbx_strand_id
1 'polypeptide(L)'
;LGVQQHGQVFYRESVTRDQPQPEIGQKRTVTRELRDMITTALRQAHEKQPSLSIDPDGFMLSNFSIGLEGLGHWETDCEISGLSLSGTLSN
;
A
#
# COMPACT_ATOMS: atom_id res chain seq x y z
N LEU A 1 -11.25 -0.32 4.76
CA LEU A 1 -9.85 -0.61 5.15
C LEU A 1 -9.90 -1.15 6.57
N GLY A 2 -9.58 -2.42 6.77
CA GLY A 2 -9.57 -3.02 8.11
C GLY A 2 -8.42 -2.42 8.91
N VAL A 3 -8.75 -1.60 9.90
CA VAL A 3 -7.78 -1.13 10.89
C VAL A 3 -7.64 -2.26 11.89
N GLN A 4 -6.54 -3.00 11.85
CA GLN A 4 -6.18 -3.87 12.97
C GLN A 4 -5.39 -3.02 13.98
N GLN A 5 -5.97 -2.88 15.17
CA GLN A 5 -5.38 -2.16 16.29
C GLN A 5 -4.68 -3.16 17.20
N HIS A 6 -3.36 -3.03 17.35
CA HIS A 6 -2.58 -3.76 18.34
C HIS A 6 -2.14 -2.77 19.43
N GLY A 7 -2.90 -2.68 20.53
CA GLY A 7 -2.64 -1.69 21.58
C GLY A 7 -2.94 -0.25 21.10
N GLN A 8 -1.96 0.65 21.13
CA GLN A 8 -2.08 2.02 20.59
C GLN A 8 -1.52 2.17 19.16
N VAL A 9 -1.09 1.06 18.53
CA VAL A 9 -0.49 1.09 17.20
C VAL A 9 -1.55 0.82 16.14
N PHE A 10 -1.68 1.77 15.19
CA PHE A 10 -2.50 1.62 14.00
C PHE A 10 -1.65 0.99 12.90
N TYR A 11 -1.92 -0.27 12.55
CA TYR A 11 -1.29 -0.90 11.41
C TYR A 11 -2.15 -0.67 10.17
N ARG A 12 -1.75 0.30 9.33
CA ARG A 12 -2.36 0.48 8.01
C ARG A 12 -1.46 -0.19 6.99
N GLU A 13 -1.82 -1.41 6.68
CA GLU A 13 -1.06 -2.26 5.78
C GLU A 13 -1.86 -2.40 4.48
N SER A 14 -1.35 -1.83 3.40
CA SER A 14 -1.93 -1.94 2.05
C SER A 14 -1.16 -2.91 1.16
N VAL A 15 0.00 -3.40 1.59
CA VAL A 15 1.03 -4.02 0.75
C VAL A 15 1.11 -5.54 0.93
N THR A 16 0.67 -6.10 2.05
CA THR A 16 0.63 -7.51 2.46
C THR A 16 -0.77 -7.91 2.93
N ARG A 17 -1.77 -7.03 2.78
CA ARG A 17 -3.19 -7.25 3.15
C ARG A 17 -3.76 -8.61 2.74
N ASP A 18 -3.35 -9.11 1.57
CA ASP A 18 -3.83 -10.37 1.00
C ASP A 18 -2.91 -11.56 1.34
N GLN A 19 -1.95 -11.39 2.25
CA GLN A 19 -1.08 -12.42 2.80
C GLN A 19 -1.48 -12.76 4.25
N PRO A 20 -1.08 -13.93 4.78
CA PRO A 20 -1.32 -14.28 6.19
C PRO A 20 -0.76 -13.22 7.14
N GLN A 21 -1.35 -13.05 8.34
CA GLN A 21 -0.81 -12.13 9.34
C GLN A 21 0.67 -12.43 9.63
N PRO A 22 1.56 -11.42 9.66
CA PRO A 22 2.98 -11.62 9.95
C PRO A 22 3.25 -11.87 11.43
N GLU A 23 4.27 -12.69 11.69
CA GLU A 23 4.90 -12.80 13.00
C GLU A 23 5.93 -11.67 13.19
N ILE A 24 6.20 -11.31 14.45
CA ILE A 24 7.19 -10.28 14.79
C ILE A 24 8.57 -10.71 14.29
N GLY A 25 9.24 -9.84 13.52
CA GLY A 25 10.58 -10.08 12.96
C GLY A 25 10.62 -10.93 11.69
N GLN A 26 9.47 -11.42 11.20
CA GLN A 26 9.42 -12.22 9.98
C GLN A 26 9.66 -11.35 8.73
N LYS A 27 10.75 -11.62 7.99
CA LYS A 27 10.98 -11.01 6.67
C LYS A 27 9.99 -11.57 5.63
N ARG A 28 9.58 -10.72 4.70
CA ARG A 28 8.66 -11.10 3.61
C ARG A 28 9.04 -10.51 2.28
N THR A 29 8.80 -11.31 1.25
CA THR A 29 8.83 -10.85 -0.14
C THR A 29 7.42 -10.46 -0.54
N VAL A 30 7.30 -9.28 -1.14
CA VAL A 30 6.03 -8.75 -1.60
C VAL A 30 6.13 -8.41 -3.08
N THR A 31 5.16 -8.90 -3.84
CA THR A 31 4.94 -8.52 -5.23
C THR A 31 3.54 -7.93 -5.34
N ARG A 32 3.41 -6.78 -5.98
CA ARG A 32 2.15 -6.05 -6.14
C ARG A 32 2.08 -5.38 -7.50
N GLU A 33 0.89 -5.45 -8.09
CA GLU A 33 0.54 -4.69 -9.28
C GLU A 33 0.02 -3.32 -8.87
N LEU A 34 0.80 -2.27 -9.13
CA LEU A 34 0.44 -0.90 -8.74
C LEU A 34 -0.87 -0.45 -9.39
N ARG A 35 -1.13 -0.87 -10.64
CA ARG A 35 -2.36 -0.53 -11.37
C ARG A 35 -3.61 -1.06 -10.67
N ASP A 36 -3.55 -2.27 -10.09
CA ASP A 36 -4.66 -2.86 -9.34
C ASP A 36 -4.91 -2.11 -8.02
N MET A 37 -3.83 -1.72 -7.34
CA MET A 37 -3.90 -0.91 -6.12
C MET A 37 -4.54 0.46 -6.40
N ILE A 38 -4.12 1.13 -7.48
CA ILE A 38 -4.67 2.42 -7.93
C ILE A 38 -6.14 2.26 -8.30
N THR A 39 -6.49 1.27 -9.11
CA THR A 39 -7.88 1.00 -9.51
C THR A 39 -8.79 0.80 -8.29
N THR A 40 -8.32 0.04 -7.30
CA THR A 40 -9.05 -0.17 -6.04
C THR A 40 -9.24 1.14 -5.27
N ALA A 41 -8.20 1.97 -5.18
CA ALA A 41 -8.27 3.25 -4.50
C ALA A 41 -9.23 4.23 -5.21
N LEU A 42 -9.19 4.29 -6.54
CA LEU A 42 -10.08 5.13 -7.34
C LEU A 42 -11.55 4.71 -7.18
N ARG A 43 -11.85 3.41 -7.15
CA ARG A 43 -13.22 2.92 -6.88
C ARG A 43 -13.71 3.35 -5.49
N GLN A 44 -12.88 3.19 -4.46
CA GLN A 44 -13.22 3.62 -3.09
C GLN A 44 -13.40 5.14 -2.98
N ALA A 45 -12.63 5.91 -3.75
CA ALA A 45 -12.77 7.36 -3.81
C ALA A 45 -14.08 7.75 -4.51
N HIS A 46 -14.40 7.10 -5.64
CA HIS A 46 -15.63 7.30 -6.38
C HIS A 46 -16.88 6.97 -5.56
N GLU A 47 -16.87 5.90 -4.76
CA GLU A 47 -17.96 5.57 -3.84
C GLU A 47 -18.27 6.72 -2.86
N LYS A 48 -17.25 7.47 -2.43
CA LYS A 48 -17.40 8.61 -1.52
C LYS A 48 -17.70 9.92 -2.26
N GLN A 49 -17.19 10.05 -3.47
CA GLN A 49 -17.33 11.23 -4.33
C GLN A 49 -17.51 10.78 -5.79
N PRO A 50 -18.77 10.60 -6.25
CA PRO A 50 -19.05 10.03 -7.57
C PRO A 50 -18.56 10.85 -8.77
N SER A 51 -18.11 12.08 -8.56
CA SER A 51 -17.52 12.90 -9.63
C SER A 51 -16.06 12.53 -9.96
N LEU A 52 -15.39 11.72 -9.13
CA LEU A 52 -14.02 11.28 -9.39
C LEU A 52 -14.00 10.15 -10.43
N SER A 53 -13.06 10.21 -11.37
CA SER A 53 -12.87 9.13 -12.35
C SER A 53 -12.40 7.85 -11.66
N ILE A 54 -12.88 6.70 -12.16
CA ILE A 54 -12.38 5.37 -11.78
C ILE A 54 -11.33 4.82 -12.76
N ASP A 55 -11.09 5.53 -13.87
CA ASP A 55 -10.14 5.12 -14.89
C ASP A 55 -8.70 5.48 -14.47
N PRO A 56 -7.82 4.50 -14.22
CA PRO A 56 -6.44 4.76 -13.81
C PRO A 56 -5.61 5.44 -14.91
N ASP A 57 -5.96 5.26 -16.19
CA ASP A 57 -5.17 5.81 -17.31
C ASP A 57 -5.38 7.32 -17.48
N GLY A 58 -6.43 7.86 -16.85
CA GLY A 58 -6.66 9.30 -16.75
C GLY A 58 -5.72 10.03 -15.76
N PHE A 59 -4.84 9.31 -15.07
CA PHE A 59 -3.96 9.85 -14.03
C PHE A 59 -2.48 9.57 -14.32
N MET A 60 -1.63 10.50 -13.88
CA MET A 60 -0.18 10.32 -13.89
C MET A 60 0.30 9.95 -12.49
N LEU A 61 1.03 8.83 -12.37
CA LEU A 61 1.74 8.50 -11.14
C LEU A 61 3.03 9.34 -11.06
N SER A 62 2.99 10.45 -10.33
CA SER A 62 4.13 11.36 -10.20
C SER A 62 5.16 10.92 -9.16
N ASN A 63 4.75 10.12 -8.17
CA ASN A 63 5.61 9.66 -7.09
C ASN A 63 5.15 8.29 -6.60
N PHE A 64 6.11 7.44 -6.25
CA PHE A 64 5.89 6.21 -5.52
C PHE A 64 6.91 6.16 -4.36
N SER A 65 6.39 6.06 -3.14
CA SER A 65 7.19 6.08 -1.93
C SER A 65 6.94 4.80 -1.12
N ILE A 66 8.02 4.23 -0.59
CA ILE A 66 7.97 3.15 0.40
C ILE A 66 8.56 3.72 1.69
N GLY A 67 7.84 3.57 2.80
CA GLY A 67 8.27 4.04 4.09
C GLY A 67 7.43 3.46 5.22
N LEU A 68 7.89 3.66 6.45
CA LEU A 68 7.11 3.38 7.65
C LEU A 68 6.61 4.70 8.21
N GLU A 69 5.31 4.74 8.47
CA GLU A 69 4.68 5.81 9.23
C GLU A 69 4.32 5.25 10.61
N GLY A 70 4.82 5.90 11.66
CA GLY A 70 4.58 5.53 13.04
C GLY A 70 4.21 6.75 13.86
N LEU A 71 3.26 6.58 14.79
CA LEU A 71 2.93 7.58 15.80
C LEU A 71 3.23 6.97 17.19
N GLY A 72 3.99 7.66 18.03
CA GLY A 72 4.25 7.27 19.42
C GLY A 72 5.72 7.29 19.85
N HIS A 73 5.98 6.85 21.10
CA HIS A 73 7.31 6.69 21.68
C HIS A 73 7.75 5.22 21.60
N TRP A 74 8.26 4.81 20.45
CA TRP A 74 8.80 3.47 20.27
C TRP A 74 9.95 3.51 19.28
N GLU A 75 10.92 2.61 19.49
CA GLU A 75 12.03 2.40 18.58
C GLU A 75 11.66 1.26 17.62
N THR A 76 11.99 1.45 16.34
CA THR A 76 11.74 0.43 15.32
C THR A 76 12.86 0.41 14.31
N ASP A 77 13.23 -0.80 13.92
CA ASP A 77 14.13 -1.05 12.83
C ASP A 77 13.36 -1.74 11.71
N CYS A 78 13.57 -1.27 10.48
CA CYS A 78 13.05 -1.92 9.29
C CYS A 78 14.17 -2.09 8.26
N GLU A 79 14.30 -3.30 7.75
CA GLU A 79 15.16 -3.60 6.61
C GLU A 79 14.30 -3.79 5.37
N ILE A 80 14.55 -2.99 4.34
CA ILE A 80 13.94 -3.13 3.02
C ILE A 80 15.07 -3.47 2.06
N SER A 81 14.94 -4.59 1.37
CA SER A 81 15.93 -5.06 0.40
C SER A 81 15.25 -5.70 -0.81
N GLY A 82 15.99 -5.85 -1.92
CA GLY A 82 15.47 -6.47 -3.14
C GLY A 82 14.41 -5.64 -3.88
N LEU A 83 14.45 -4.32 -3.77
CA LEU A 83 13.51 -3.43 -4.45
C LEU A 83 13.71 -3.48 -5.98
N SER A 84 12.62 -3.75 -6.69
CA SER A 84 12.55 -3.65 -8.14
C SER A 84 11.23 -3.01 -8.54
N LEU A 85 11.28 -2.07 -9.47
CA LEU A 85 10.12 -1.45 -10.10
C LEU A 85 10.26 -1.64 -11.61
N SER A 86 9.27 -2.29 -12.21
CA SER A 86 9.18 -2.48 -13.65
C SER A 86 7.88 -1.89 -14.17
N GLY A 87 7.95 -1.22 -15.31
CA GLY A 87 6.78 -0.72 -16.04
C GLY A 87 6.84 -1.17 -17.49
N THR A 88 5.69 -1.55 -18.03
CA THR A 88 5.50 -1.83 -19.46
C THR A 88 4.46 -0.88 -20.01
N LEU A 89 4.76 -0.24 -21.14
CA LEU A 89 3.75 0.44 -21.95
C LEU A 89 2.84 -0.63 -22.56
N SER A 90 1.56 -0.61 -22.21
CA SER A 90 0.54 -1.43 -22.85
C SER A 90 -0.01 -0.63 -24.03
N ASN A 91 0.17 -1.14 -25.25
CA ASN A 91 -0.41 -0.58 -26.47
C ASN A 91 -1.92 -0.86 -26.57
#